data_AF-A0ABD5S9C7-F1
#
_entry.id   AF-A0ABD5S9C7-F1
#
_cell.length_a   1.000
_cell.length_b   1.000
_cell.length_c   1.000
_cell.angle_alpha   90.00
_cell.angle_beta   90.00
_cell.angle_gamma   90.00
#
_symmetry.space_group_name_H-M   'P 1'
#
loop_
_entity.id
_entity.type
_entity.pdbx_description
1 polymer ?
#
loop_
_entity_poly.entity_id
_entity_poly.type
_entity_poly.pdbx_seq_one_letter_code
_entity_poly.pdbx_strand_id
1 'polypeptide(L)' 'MPPSPSTLARLRHASWVVVALVVGSFLVGVYVRASRLDSAFALVVVGFLVVNGGLVVLGAWATNRE' A
#
# COMPACT_ATOMS: atom_id res chain seq x y z
N MET A 1 -9.68 -28.17 9.40
CA MET A 1 -8.24 -28.31 9.12
C MET A 1 -7.65 -26.92 8.94
N PRO A 2 -6.69 -26.51 9.76
CA PRO A 2 -5.98 -25.25 9.52
C PRO A 2 -5.21 -25.33 8.20
N PRO A 3 -5.15 -24.25 7.41
CA PRO A 3 -4.43 -24.25 6.14
C PRO A 3 -2.95 -24.54 6.35
N SER A 4 -2.34 -25.26 5.41
CA SER A 4 -0.91 -25.57 5.47
C SER A 4 -0.08 -24.26 5.48
N PRO A 5 1.10 -24.23 6.12
CA PRO A 5 1.95 -23.03 6.15
C PRO A 5 2.25 -22.48 4.75
N SER A 6 2.39 -23.37 3.76
CA SER A 6 2.62 -23.01 2.36
C SER A 6 1.40 -22.33 1.71
N THR A 7 0.18 -22.75 2.07
CA THR A 7 -1.07 -22.13 1.62
C THR A 7 -1.25 -20.75 2.24
N LEU A 8 -0.90 -20.61 3.52
CA LEU A 8 -0.99 -19.35 4.27
C LEU A 8 0.01 -18.31 3.74
N ALA A 9 1.23 -18.73 3.40
CA ALA A 9 2.23 -17.86 2.76
C ALA A 9 1.79 -17.36 1.38
N ARG A 10 1.17 -18.24 0.55
CA ARG A 10 0.64 -17.86 -0.76
C ARG A 10 -0.54 -16.90 -0.65
N LEU A 11 -1.45 -17.13 0.30
CA LEU A 11 -2.57 -16.22 0.57
C LEU A 11 -2.08 -14.86 1.05
N ARG A 12 -1.09 -14.82 1.95
CA ARG A 12 -0.44 -13.58 2.40
C ARG A 12 0.22 -12.84 1.25
N HIS A 13 0.88 -13.55 0.33
CA HIS A 13 1.51 -12.89 -0.81
C HIS A 13 0.46 -12.33 -1.79
N ALA A 14 -0.59 -13.10 -2.07
CA ALA A 14 -1.70 -12.65 -2.91
C ALA A 14 -2.42 -11.43 -2.31
N SER A 15 -2.61 -11.38 -0.99
CA SER A 15 -3.23 -10.23 -0.33
C SER A 15 -2.37 -8.97 -0.44
N TRP A 16 -1.04 -9.09 -0.31
CA TRP A 16 -0.11 -7.97 -0.54
C TRP A 16 -0.20 -7.40 -1.95
N VAL A 17 -0.33 -8.26 -2.97
CA VAL A 17 -0.53 -7.83 -4.37
C VAL A 17 -1.83 -7.06 -4.53
N VAL A 18 -2.93 -7.54 -3.95
CA VAL A 18 -4.23 -6.85 -4.01
C VAL A 18 -4.16 -5.50 -3.29
N VAL A 19 -3.56 -5.44 -2.10
CA VAL A 19 -3.38 -4.20 -1.35
C VAL A 19 -2.55 -3.20 -2.15
N ALA A 20 -1.44 -3.64 -2.75
CA ALA A 20 -0.61 -2.78 -3.59
C ALA A 20 -1.37 -2.22 -4.80
N LEU A 21 -2.18 -3.04 -5.48
CA LEU A 21 -3.00 -2.61 -6.60
C LEU A 21 -4.07 -1.60 -6.18
N VAL A 22 -4.77 -1.83 -5.07
CA VAL A 22 -5.79 -0.91 -4.54
C VAL A 22 -5.17 0.43 -4.17
N VAL A 23 -4.07 0.41 -3.41
CA VAL A 23 -3.35 1.62 -2.99
C VAL A 23 -2.81 2.38 -4.20
N GLY A 24 -2.21 1.68 -5.17
CA GLY A 24 -1.70 2.29 -6.40
C GLY A 24 -2.80 2.93 -7.24
N SER A 25 -3.93 2.24 -7.41
CA SER A 25 -5.09 2.77 -8.15
C SER A 25 -5.69 4.00 -7.46
N PHE A 26 -5.79 3.96 -6.14
CA PHE A 26 -6.25 5.09 -5.33
C PHE A 26 -5.32 6.30 -5.45
N LEU A 27 -4.00 6.08 -5.37
CA LEU A 27 -2.98 7.12 -5.58
C LEU A 27 -3.10 7.79 -6.94
N VAL A 28 -3.22 6.99 -8.00
CA VAL A 28 -3.38 7.50 -9.37
C VAL A 28 -4.66 8.32 -9.48
N GLY A 29 -5.78 7.83 -8.94
CA GLY A 29 -7.05 8.57 -8.94
C GLY A 29 -6.98 9.89 -8.18
N VAL A 30 -6.36 9.88 -6.99
CA VAL A 30 -6.15 11.07 -6.16
C VAL A 30 -5.23 12.06 -6.87
N TYR A 31 -4.12 11.60 -7.45
CA TYR A 31 -3.22 12.44 -8.22
C TYR A 31 -3.96 13.12 -9.37
N VAL A 32 -4.61 12.34 -10.25
CA VAL A 32 -5.34 12.88 -11.40
C VAL A 32 -6.42 13.87 -10.98
N ARG A 33 -7.14 13.60 -9.88
CA ARG A 33 -8.18 14.51 -9.38
C ARG A 33 -7.60 15.77 -8.75
N ALA A 34 -6.52 15.65 -7.97
CA ALA A 34 -5.87 16.77 -7.30
C ALA A 34 -5.13 17.67 -8.28
N SER A 35 -4.47 17.12 -9.31
CA SER A 35 -3.81 17.90 -10.38
C SER A 35 -4.77 18.83 -11.12
N ARG A 36 -6.08 18.52 -11.11
CA ARG A 36 -7.11 19.38 -11.71
C ARG A 36 -7.53 20.55 -10.81
N LEU A 37 -7.26 20.48 -9.51
CA LEU A 37 -7.61 21.51 -8.53
C LEU A 37 -6.40 22.37 -8.17
N ASP A 38 -5.30 21.74 -7.77
CA ASP A 38 -4.04 22.38 -7.40
C ASP A 38 -2.91 21.34 -7.44
N SER A 39 -1.87 21.62 -8.23
CA SER A 39 -0.73 20.73 -8.40
C SER A 39 0.10 20.58 -7.12
N ALA A 40 0.14 21.60 -6.26
CA ALA A 40 0.86 21.54 -4.99
C ALA A 40 0.16 20.60 -3.99
N PHE A 41 -1.18 20.63 -3.96
CA PHE A 41 -1.97 19.74 -3.11
C PHE A 41 -1.81 18.26 -3.52
N ALA A 42 -1.72 17.99 -4.83
CA ALA A 42 -1.47 16.63 -5.33
C ALA A 42 -0.15 16.04 -4.80
N LEU A 43 0.92 16.84 -4.78
CA LEU A 43 2.22 16.43 -4.26
C LEU A 43 2.18 16.16 -2.75
N VAL A 44 1.43 16.95 -1.99
CA VAL A 44 1.26 16.76 -0.54
C VAL A 44 0.55 15.44 -0.25
N VAL A 45 -0.53 15.12 -0.96
CA VAL A 45 -1.29 13.87 -0.71
C VAL A 45 -0.49 12.65 -1.13
N VAL A 46 0.20 12.69 -2.27
CA VAL A 46 1.11 11.62 -2.71
C VAL A 46 2.24 11.44 -1.70
N GLY A 47 2.88 12.53 -1.27
CA GLY A 47 3.94 12.50 -0.26
C GLY A 47 3.48 11.92 1.07
N PHE A 48 2.32 12.34 1.57
CA PHE A 48 1.71 11.80 2.78
C PHE A 48 1.48 10.29 2.65
N LEU A 49 0.93 9.83 1.53
CA LEU A 49 0.64 8.40 1.36
C LEU A 49 1.93 7.58 1.20
N VAL A 50 2.95 8.10 0.52
CA VAL A 50 4.26 7.43 0.39
C VAL A 50 4.92 7.27 1.76
N VAL A 51 4.93 8.33 2.58
CA VAL A 51 5.52 8.29 3.92
C VAL A 51 4.76 7.30 4.82
N ASN A 52 3.44 7.41 4.88
CA ASN A 52 2.63 6.55 5.74
C ASN A 52 2.62 5.10 5.25
N GLY A 53 2.50 4.87 3.94
CA GLY A 53 2.59 3.54 3.35
C GLY A 53 3.97 2.91 3.56
N GLY A 54 5.03 3.69 3.42
CA GLY A 54 6.40 3.28 3.72
C GLY A 54 6.56 2.84 5.18
N LEU A 55 6.02 3.62 6.13
CA LEU A 55 6.03 3.27 7.55
C LEU A 55 5.26 1.97 7.85
N VAL A 56 4.11 1.75 7.21
CA VAL A 56 3.34 0.51 7.35
C VAL A 56 4.14 -0.69 6.83
N VAL A 57 4.78 -0.58 5.67
CA VAL A 57 5.63 -1.64 5.10
C VAL A 57 6.84 -1.90 6.00
N LEU A 58 7.50 -0.85 6.48
CA LEU A 58 8.63 -0.96 7.41
C LEU A 58 8.21 -1.65 8.71
N GLY A 59 7.07 -1.26 9.27
CA GLY A 59 6.49 -1.84 10.48
C GLY A 59 6.17 -3.33 10.30
N ALA A 60 5.52 -3.69 9.19
CA ALA A 60 5.21 -5.08 8.86
C ALA A 60 6.46 -5.93 8.63
N TRP A 61 7.50 -5.37 8.02
CA TRP A 61 8.78 -6.04 7.83
C TRP A 61 9.53 -6.23 9.16
N ALA A 62 9.49 -5.25 10.06
CA ALA A 62 10.08 -5.35 11.38
C ALA A 62 9.38 -6.43 12.24
N THR A 63 8.04 -6.48 12.24
CA THR A 63 7.28 -7.50 12.99
C THR A 63 7.36 -8.90 12.41
N ASN A 64 7.69 -9.06 11.13
CA ASN A 64 7.78 -10.37 10.47
C ASN A 64 9.22 -10.92 10.44
N ARG A 65 10.15 -10.27 11.17
CA ARG A 65 11.55 -10.67 11.35
C ARG A 65 11.87 -11.25 12.72
N GLU A 66 10.92 -11.15 13.66
CA GLU A 66 10.91 -11.89 14.93
C GLU A 66 10.27 -13.27 14.73
#